data_AF-A0A953D813-F1
#
_entry.id   AF-A0A953D813-F1
#
_cell.length_a   1.000
_cell.length_b   1.000
_cell.length_c   1.000
_cell.angle_alpha   90.00
_cell.angle_beta   90.00
_cell.angle_gamma   90.00
#
_symmetry.space_group_name_H-M   'P 1'
#
loop_
_entity.id
_entity.type
_entity.pdbx_description
1 polymer ?
#
loop_
_entity_poly.entity_id
_entity_poly.type
_entity_poly.pdbx_seq_one_letter_code
_entity_poly.pdbx_strand_id
1 'polypeptide(L)'
;MSAHAATAPAAGHHEPSKFHTYVQIAMLLGVITGIEIVLVYLPLAKWLVIGGLVFFSAVKFLYVIFYFMHLKWDKVFCTILFFIGLVLAGGTMWALLHLFGAEASKPLSSIIGMLL
;
A
#
# COMPACT_ATOMS: atom_id res chain seq x y z
N MET A 1 45.84 2.17 -44.53
CA MET A 1 45.88 3.32 -43.61
C MET A 1 44.50 3.46 -43.01
N SER A 2 44.25 2.82 -41.86
CA SER A 2 42.94 2.83 -41.20
C SER A 2 43.05 3.66 -39.93
N ALA A 3 42.86 4.97 -40.08
CA ALA A 3 42.64 5.89 -38.98
C ALA A 3 41.17 6.30 -39.04
N HIS A 4 40.32 5.67 -38.22
CA HIS A 4 39.06 6.26 -37.83
C HIS A 4 39.09 6.47 -36.32
N ALA A 5 38.83 7.71 -35.96
CA ALA A 5 39.16 8.33 -34.70
C ALA A 5 38.43 7.70 -33.53
N ALA A 6 39.18 7.51 -32.45
CA ALA A 6 38.63 7.42 -31.11
C ALA A 6 37.78 8.67 -30.84
N THR A 7 36.47 8.50 -30.77
CA THR A 7 35.55 9.52 -30.26
C THR A 7 34.68 8.88 -29.20
N ALA A 8 35.12 9.00 -27.95
CA ALA A 8 34.30 8.88 -26.75
C ALA A 8 34.95 9.73 -25.64
N PRO A 9 34.19 10.35 -24.71
CA PRO A 9 32.76 10.18 -24.47
C PRO A 9 31.94 11.45 -24.74
N ALA A 10 30.73 11.25 -25.26
CA ALA A 10 29.68 12.25 -25.21
C ALA A 10 29.35 12.53 -23.74
N ALA A 11 29.22 13.82 -23.41
CA ALA A 11 28.76 14.32 -22.12
C ALA A 11 27.55 13.50 -21.64
N GLY A 12 27.69 12.92 -20.44
CA GLY A 12 26.60 12.25 -19.75
C GLY A 12 25.45 13.22 -19.60
N HIS A 13 24.38 12.99 -20.36
CA HIS A 13 23.09 13.60 -20.09
C HIS A 13 22.61 13.01 -18.76
N HIS A 14 22.87 13.73 -17.67
CA HIS A 14 22.19 13.48 -16.42
C HIS A 14 20.69 13.57 -16.73
N GLU A 15 19.94 12.51 -16.47
CA GLU A 15 18.47 12.48 -16.50
C GLU A 15 17.94 12.62 -15.04
N PRO A 16 18.14 13.77 -14.34
CA PRO A 16 17.94 13.86 -12.88
C PRO A 16 16.47 13.94 -12.43
N SER A 17 15.49 13.85 -13.35
CA SER A 17 14.10 14.19 -13.05
C SER A 17 13.36 13.14 -12.22
N LYS A 18 13.57 11.84 -12.48
CA LYS A 18 12.76 10.77 -11.86
C LYS A 18 13.19 10.45 -10.42
N PHE A 19 14.50 10.40 -10.18
CA PHE A 19 15.07 10.11 -8.86
C PHE A 19 14.65 11.12 -7.79
N HIS A 20 14.65 12.41 -8.13
CA HIS A 20 14.27 13.46 -7.19
C HIS A 20 12.80 13.35 -6.77
N THR A 21 11.93 12.96 -7.71
CA THR A 21 10.50 12.76 -7.47
C THR A 21 10.25 11.62 -6.49
N TYR A 22 10.95 10.48 -6.63
CA TYR A 22 10.81 9.36 -5.69
C TYR A 22 11.26 9.71 -4.28
N VAL A 23 12.40 10.40 -4.15
CA VAL A 23 12.93 10.82 -2.85
C VAL A 23 11.97 11.80 -2.16
N GLN A 24 11.38 12.74 -2.91
CA GLN A 24 10.41 13.68 -2.38
C GLN A 24 9.14 12.97 -1.85
N ILE A 25 8.67 11.93 -2.55
CA ILE A 25 7.52 11.14 -2.11
C ILE A 25 7.89 10.28 -0.89
N ALA A 26 9.10 9.71 -0.85
CA ALA A 26 9.61 9.00 0.33
C ALA A 26 9.55 9.88 1.58
N MET A 27 10.03 11.11 1.45
CA MET A 27 10.00 12.11 2.52
C MET A 27 8.57 12.46 2.92
N LEU A 28 7.66 12.67 1.96
CA LEU A 28 6.25 12.92 2.23
C LEU A 28 5.61 11.76 3.02
N LEU A 29 5.82 10.51 2.59
CA LEU A 29 5.35 9.32 3.29
C LEU A 29 5.89 9.24 4.71
N GLY A 30 7.18 9.53 4.90
CA GLY A 30 7.82 9.61 6.22
C GLY A 30 7.18 10.66 7.13
N VAL A 31 6.91 11.86 6.60
CA VAL A 31 6.22 12.93 7.34
C VAL A 31 4.80 12.51 7.74
N ILE A 32 4.05 11.88 6.84
CA ILE A 32 2.70 11.37 7.15
C ILE A 32 2.77 10.34 8.29
N THR A 33 3.77 9.45 8.30
CA THR A 33 3.96 8.48 9.39
C THR A 33 4.32 9.17 10.71
N GLY A 34 5.16 10.20 10.68
CA GLY A 34 5.46 11.02 11.86
C GLY A 34 4.21 11.69 12.44
N ILE A 35 3.36 12.27 11.58
CA ILE A 35 2.09 12.86 11.98
C ILE A 35 1.16 11.80 12.58
N GLU A 36 1.11 10.60 12.01
CA GLU A 36 0.27 9.50 12.49
C GLU A 36 0.64 9.08 13.91
N ILE A 37 1.94 8.99 14.24
CA ILE A 37 2.41 8.70 15.60
C ILE A 37 1.95 9.78 16.59
N VAL A 38 2.06 11.06 16.21
CA VAL A 38 1.58 12.18 17.04
C VAL A 38 0.06 12.11 17.22
N LEU A 39 -0.68 11.77 16.17
CA LEU A 39 -2.14 11.64 16.19
C LEU A 39 -2.59 10.54 17.17
N VAL A 40 -1.86 9.42 17.24
CA VAL A 40 -2.13 8.33 18.19
C VAL A 40 -1.85 8.74 19.63
N TYR A 41 -0.87 9.63 19.85
CA TYR A 41 -0.51 10.11 21.18
C TYR A 41 -1.51 11.14 21.75
N LEU A 42 -2.26 11.84 20.90
CA LEU A 42 -3.29 12.76 21.35
C LEU A 42 -4.53 12.00 21.85
N PRO A 43 -5.13 12.40 23.00
CA PRO A 43 -6.35 11.79 23.52
C PRO A 43 -7.61 12.27 22.77
N LEU A 44 -7.66 12.03 21.47
CA LEU A 44 -8.82 12.32 20.61
C LEU A 44 -9.90 11.22 20.74
N ALA A 45 -11.06 11.47 20.14
CA ALA A 45 -12.11 10.47 20.03
C ALA A 45 -11.58 9.21 19.31
N LYS A 46 -11.69 8.04 19.96
CA LYS A 46 -11.16 6.76 19.46
C LYS A 46 -11.58 6.44 18.02
N TRP A 47 -12.83 6.72 17.69
CA TRP A 47 -13.38 6.54 16.33
C TRP A 47 -12.66 7.39 15.28
N LEU A 48 -12.32 8.64 15.61
CA LEU A 48 -11.60 9.54 14.72
C LEU A 48 -10.15 9.10 14.53
N VAL A 49 -9.51 8.64 15.60
CA VAL A 49 -8.13 8.11 15.55
C VAL A 49 -8.08 6.86 14.66
N ILE A 50 -8.95 5.89 14.90
CA ILE A 50 -8.99 4.64 14.11
C ILE A 50 -9.31 4.95 12.64
N GLY A 51 -10.34 5.77 12.38
CA GLY A 51 -10.68 6.16 11.01
C GLY A 51 -9.55 6.91 10.30
N GLY A 52 -8.86 7.81 11.01
CA GLY A 52 -7.70 8.54 10.53
C GLY A 52 -6.54 7.62 10.18
N LEU A 53 -6.19 6.67 11.06
CA LEU A 53 -5.12 5.69 10.82
C LEU A 53 -5.41 4.80 9.61
N VAL A 54 -6.64 4.30 9.49
CA VAL A 54 -7.05 3.50 8.32
C VAL A 54 -6.93 4.32 7.04
N PHE A 55 -7.40 5.56 7.05
CA PHE A 55 -7.30 6.46 5.91
C PHE A 55 -5.84 6.77 5.54
N PHE A 56 -5.00 7.17 6.51
CA PHE A 56 -3.60 7.46 6.29
C PHE A 56 -2.82 6.22 5.83
N SER A 57 -3.16 5.03 6.32
CA SER A 57 -2.58 3.76 5.85
C SER A 57 -2.94 3.47 4.39
N ALA A 58 -4.21 3.62 4.02
CA ALA A 58 -4.67 3.45 2.65
C ALA A 58 -4.00 4.43 1.68
N VAL A 59 -3.88 5.71 2.06
CA VAL A 59 -3.20 6.74 1.26
C VAL A 59 -1.72 6.40 1.05
N LYS A 60 -1.02 6.00 2.11
CA LYS A 60 0.40 5.59 2.02
C LYS A 60 0.56 4.40 1.08
N PHE A 61 -0.25 3.37 1.26
CA PHE A 61 -0.25 2.19 0.40
C PHE A 61 -0.44 2.57 -1.07
N LEU A 62 -1.41 3.44 -1.35
CA LEU A 62 -1.71 3.91 -2.70
C LEU A 62 -0.54 4.70 -3.32
N TYR A 63 0.09 5.58 -2.55
CA TYR A 63 1.27 6.33 -2.99
C TYR A 63 2.47 5.42 -3.28
N VAL A 64 2.69 4.40 -2.45
CA VAL A 64 3.77 3.43 -2.64
C VAL A 64 3.56 2.65 -3.94
N ILE A 65 2.36 2.13 -4.21
CA ILE A 65 2.12 1.35 -5.43
C ILE A 65 2.19 2.22 -6.69
N PHE A 66 1.65 3.45 -6.67
CA PHE A 66 1.63 4.29 -7.86
C PHE A 66 3.01 4.86 -8.22
N TYR A 67 3.79 5.23 -7.20
CA TYR A 67 5.08 5.89 -7.40
C TYR A 67 6.25 4.92 -7.20
N PHE A 68 6.38 4.24 -6.06
CA PHE A 68 7.53 3.36 -5.81
C PHE A 68 7.53 2.08 -6.65
N MET A 69 6.37 1.50 -6.97
CA MET A 69 6.29 0.37 -7.91
C MET A 69 6.21 0.79 -9.38
N HIS A 70 6.47 2.06 -9.70
CA HIS A 70 6.52 2.60 -11.07
C HIS A 70 5.23 2.44 -11.90
N LEU A 71 4.08 2.06 -11.31
CA LEU A 71 2.82 1.84 -12.05
C LEU A 71 2.38 3.05 -12.88
N LYS A 72 2.73 4.28 -12.48
CA LYS A 72 2.47 5.51 -13.26
C LYS A 72 3.23 5.55 -14.60
N TRP A 73 4.39 4.92 -14.68
CA TRP A 73 5.27 4.91 -15.86
C TRP A 73 5.34 3.55 -16.56
N ASP A 74 4.75 2.51 -15.97
CA ASP A 74 4.61 1.17 -16.55
C ASP A 74 3.27 1.01 -17.31
N LYS A 75 3.12 -0.11 -18.01
CA LYS A 75 1.91 -0.49 -18.74
C LYS A 75 0.76 -0.69 -17.75
N VAL A 76 -0.43 -0.20 -18.09
CA VAL A 76 -1.68 -0.33 -17.31
C VAL A 76 -1.98 -1.79 -16.90
N PHE A 77 -1.46 -2.77 -17.65
CA PHE A 77 -1.53 -4.20 -17.32
C PHE A 77 -1.00 -4.55 -15.92
N CYS A 78 0.11 -3.94 -15.48
CA CYS A 78 0.71 -4.22 -14.17
C CYS A 78 -0.19 -3.67 -13.04
N THR A 79 -0.83 -2.51 -13.26
CA THR A 79 -1.83 -1.93 -12.35
C THR A 79 -3.07 -2.82 -12.25
N ILE A 80 -3.55 -3.35 -13.37
CA ILE A 80 -4.73 -4.25 -13.38
C ILE A 80 -4.42 -5.54 -12.60
N LEU A 81 -3.27 -6.16 -12.83
CA LEU A 81 -2.88 -7.38 -12.13
C LEU A 81 -2.79 -7.15 -10.61
N PHE A 82 -2.22 -6.02 -10.20
CA PHE A 82 -2.15 -5.63 -8.79
C PHE A 82 -3.53 -5.42 -8.18
N PHE A 83 -4.43 -4.72 -8.86
CA PHE A 83 -5.79 -4.49 -8.38
C PHE A 83 -6.60 -5.79 -8.29
N ILE A 84 -6.46 -6.71 -9.25
CA ILE A 84 -7.07 -8.04 -9.17
C ILE A 84 -6.55 -8.78 -7.95
N GLY A 85 -5.24 -8.76 -7.69
CA GLY A 85 -4.64 -9.33 -6.49
C GLY A 85 -5.17 -8.70 -5.19
N LEU A 86 -5.29 -7.37 -5.14
CA LEU A 86 -5.83 -6.63 -3.99
C LEU A 86 -7.30 -7.00 -3.72
N VAL A 87 -8.12 -7.07 -4.76
CA VAL A 87 -9.53 -7.46 -4.67
C VAL A 87 -9.68 -8.92 -4.26
N LEU A 88 -8.86 -9.84 -4.81
CA LEU A 88 -8.87 -11.24 -4.40
C LEU A 88 -8.42 -11.41 -2.95
N ALA A 89 -7.37 -10.73 -2.51
CA ALA A 89 -6.89 -10.79 -1.13
C ALA A 89 -7.94 -10.20 -0.16
N GLY A 90 -8.48 -9.02 -0.47
CA GLY A 90 -9.52 -8.38 0.33
C GLY A 90 -10.82 -9.21 0.37
N GLY A 91 -11.23 -9.74 -0.78
CA GLY A 91 -12.43 -10.57 -0.90
C GLY A 91 -12.29 -11.91 -0.18
N THR A 92 -11.13 -12.56 -0.25
CA THR A 92 -10.87 -13.81 0.50
C THR A 92 -10.80 -13.56 2.00
N MET A 93 -10.14 -12.49 2.45
CA MET A 93 -10.15 -12.08 3.86
C MET A 93 -11.58 -11.80 4.35
N TRP A 94 -12.37 -11.06 3.57
CA TRP A 94 -13.77 -10.77 3.89
C TRP A 94 -14.62 -12.04 3.95
N ALA A 95 -14.47 -12.95 2.98
CA ALA A 95 -15.17 -14.22 2.95
C ALA A 95 -14.83 -15.10 4.15
N LEU A 96 -13.55 -15.15 4.56
CA LEU A 96 -13.11 -15.87 5.75
C LEU A 96 -13.71 -15.30 7.04
N LEU A 97 -13.74 -13.96 7.18
CA LEU A 97 -14.38 -13.31 8.32
C LEU A 97 -15.87 -13.64 8.39
N HIS A 98 -16.57 -13.63 7.24
CA HIS A 98 -17.97 -14.04 7.17
C HIS A 98 -18.18 -15.53 7.47
N LEU A 99 -17.28 -16.40 7.02
CA LEU A 99 -17.34 -17.84 7.24
C LEU A 99 -17.14 -18.18 8.73
N PHE A 100 -16.16 -17.57 9.40
CA PHE A 100 -15.95 -17.75 10.84
C PHE A 100 -16.99 -17.02 11.69
N GLY A 101 -17.64 -15.99 11.15
CA GLY A 101 -18.78 -15.33 11.80
C GLY A 101 -20.11 -16.06 11.61
N ALA A 102 -20.17 -17.11 10.78
CA ALA A 102 -21.41 -17.82 10.53
C ALA A 102 -21.80 -18.72 11.72
N GLU A 103 -23.08 -18.69 12.10
CA GLU A 103 -23.67 -19.43 13.23
C GLU A 103 -23.38 -20.94 13.20
N ALA A 104 -23.08 -21.51 12.03
CA ALA A 104 -22.69 -22.92 11.85
C ALA A 104 -21.35 -23.30 12.51
N SER A 105 -20.57 -22.32 12.97
CA SER A 105 -19.29 -22.53 13.67
C SER A 105 -19.40 -22.51 15.20
N LYS A 106 -20.60 -22.27 15.76
CA LYS A 106 -20.84 -22.44 17.21
C LYS A 106 -20.72 -23.93 17.58
N PRO A 107 -19.85 -24.29 18.54
CA PRO A 107 -19.75 -25.68 18.97
C PRO A 107 -21.07 -26.14 19.62
N LEU A 108 -21.46 -27.40 19.38
CA LEU A 108 -22.67 -28.05 19.93
C LEU A 108 -22.83 -27.88 21.45
N SER A 109 -21.75 -27.57 22.17
CA SER A 109 -21.73 -27.21 23.60
C SER A 109 -22.63 -26.01 23.94
N SER A 110 -22.82 -25.04 23.04
CA SER A 110 -23.68 -23.88 23.28
C SER A 110 -25.18 -24.22 23.16
N ILE A 111 -25.53 -25.29 22.44
CA ILE A 111 -26.92 -25.74 22.26
C ILE A 111 -27.35 -26.62 23.44
N ILE A 112 -26.44 -27.48 23.94
CA ILE A 112 -26.68 -28.33 25.12
C ILE A 112 -26.84 -27.50 26.40
N GLY A 113 -26.07 -26.41 26.57
CA GLY A 113 -26.17 -25.52 27.73
C GLY A 113 -27.41 -24.62 27.77
N MET A 114 -28.24 -24.60 26.70
CA MET A 114 -29.51 -23.87 26.65
C MET A 114 -30.73 -24.78 26.87
N LEU A 115 -30.51 -26.10 26.88
CA LEU A 115 -31.53 -27.12 27.09
C LEU A 115 -31.50 -27.74 28.51
N LEU A 116 -30.45 -27.45 29.29
CA LEU A 116 -30.30 -27.75 30.72
C LEU A 116 -30.54 -26.49 31.55
#